data_AF-A0A9E1ICK7-F1
#
_entry.id   AF-A0A9E1ICK7-F1
#
_cell.length_a   1.000
_cell.length_b   1.000
_cell.length_c   1.000
_cell.angle_alpha   90.00
_cell.angle_beta   90.00
_cell.angle_gamma   90.00
#
_symmetry.space_group_name_H-M   'P 1'
#
loop_
_entity.id
_entity.type
_entity.pdbx_description
1 polymer ?
#
loop_
_entity_poly.entity_id
_entity_poly.type
_entity_poly.pdbx_seq_one_letter_code
_entity_poly.pdbx_strand_id
1 'polypeptide(L)'
;MTLRAIVAAGGTREPIDDVRVVTNLSRGRFGATIANALAERKVEVTLLASADLAGHPDWIDQSVHVVPFSSFADLAQRLDDAIGSNPPDFLFMVAAISDYSPIPTAGKIRSTDDELVIRMRKNPKLLATLRQKCGVSTFLVGFKLLSGVSADELFRVAFEQVRKNRLNLTVANDLQLLSREYHPVQLVTPEGGRIEIDGQKPEVAAAMVDFVIKRQQVHWSRSQATNQAKPESGHQKATNLLRFAQEASLLPTTDGNVTHRAKGNGFWATPRQVPKAEVSPDQLLYVEVEGNRVHFRGQAKPSIDSAVHGWLYQRMPNIAGLLHFHDAIVINAVETSFPYPCGTIEEGQEVYACLSKAAMAGRYSGGSFAVHLVRHGYLLGIEEDALEGLMSDWKAAKTAWLDHMRDINADKKVVAAARVTPIFDATEVIGVSADFARETGPGGISVFLLPAKRGGGRGNRTIEALVELGRDVVAADECEVIDYYVERGFCIREKQDGVAILIP
;
A
#
# COMPACT_ATOMS: atom_id res chain seq x y z
N MET A 1 7.10 -11.04 26.92
CA MET A 1 5.71 -10.73 27.30
C MET A 1 4.80 -11.42 26.30
N THR A 2 3.71 -12.02 26.75
CA THR A 2 2.70 -12.61 25.87
C THR A 2 1.90 -11.49 25.19
N LEU A 3 1.69 -11.58 23.88
CA LEU A 3 0.91 -10.58 23.14
C LEU A 3 -0.58 -10.71 23.51
N ARG A 4 -1.31 -9.59 23.52
CA ARG A 4 -2.75 -9.55 23.81
C ARG A 4 -3.55 -9.06 22.60
N ALA A 5 -4.68 -9.71 22.33
CA ALA A 5 -5.63 -9.31 21.30
C ALA A 5 -7.05 -9.15 21.83
N ILE A 6 -7.76 -8.14 21.31
CA ILE A 6 -9.21 -8.02 21.43
C ILE A 6 -9.81 -8.25 20.06
N VAL A 7 -10.80 -9.14 19.96
CA VAL A 7 -11.57 -9.39 18.74
C VAL A 7 -13.04 -9.08 19.03
N ALA A 8 -13.63 -8.13 18.33
CA ALA A 8 -15.08 -7.89 18.38
C ALA A 8 -15.74 -8.56 17.17
N ALA A 9 -16.71 -9.45 17.39
CA ALA A 9 -17.30 -10.26 16.33
C ALA A 9 -18.82 -10.51 16.48
N GLY A 10 -19.49 -10.61 15.34
CA GLY A 10 -20.94 -10.83 15.23
C GLY A 10 -21.76 -9.53 15.11
N GLY A 11 -23.06 -9.68 14.86
CA GLY A 11 -23.99 -8.57 14.67
C GLY A 11 -24.53 -8.02 15.99
N THR A 12 -24.63 -6.70 16.10
CA THR A 12 -25.38 -6.05 17.19
C THR A 12 -26.89 -6.28 17.03
N ARG A 13 -27.62 -6.36 18.14
CA ARG A 13 -29.08 -6.47 18.22
C ARG A 13 -29.62 -5.20 18.88
N GLU A 14 -30.25 -4.35 18.08
CA GLU A 14 -30.78 -3.07 18.53
C GLU A 14 -32.27 -3.19 18.85
N PRO A 15 -32.70 -3.04 20.10
CA PRO A 15 -34.09 -3.26 20.49
C PRO A 15 -35.03 -2.24 19.86
N ILE A 16 -36.10 -2.74 19.24
CA ILE A 16 -37.24 -1.94 18.78
C ILE A 16 -38.24 -1.81 19.95
N ASP A 17 -38.54 -2.96 20.55
CA ASP A 17 -39.40 -3.13 21.73
C ASP A 17 -38.87 -4.31 22.58
N ASP A 18 -39.57 -4.70 23.64
CA ASP A 18 -39.14 -5.78 24.54
C ASP A 18 -39.07 -7.19 23.87
N VAL A 19 -39.51 -7.33 22.61
CA VAL A 19 -39.62 -8.61 21.90
C VAL A 19 -38.84 -8.61 20.58
N ARG A 20 -38.71 -7.45 19.92
CA ARG A 20 -38.18 -7.31 18.56
C ARG A 20 -36.87 -6.53 18.54
N VAL A 21 -35.96 -6.94 17.66
CA VAL A 21 -34.67 -6.27 17.46
C VAL A 21 -34.38 -6.06 15.97
N VAL A 22 -33.63 -5.01 15.64
CA VAL A 22 -32.94 -4.85 14.35
C VAL A 22 -31.54 -5.43 14.48
N THR A 23 -31.11 -6.26 13.54
CA THR A 23 -29.77 -6.86 13.57
C THR A 23 -29.18 -7.01 12.18
N ASN A 24 -27.85 -6.93 12.10
CA ASN A 24 -27.11 -7.20 10.87
C ASN A 24 -26.92 -8.71 10.67
N LEU A 25 -26.85 -9.15 9.42
CA LEU A 25 -26.73 -10.55 9.02
C LEU A 25 -25.30 -11.12 9.23
N SER A 26 -24.77 -11.01 10.45
CA SER A 26 -23.46 -11.58 10.81
C SER A 26 -23.57 -12.46 12.05
N ARG A 27 -23.28 -13.75 11.88
CA ARG A 27 -23.20 -14.74 12.97
C ARG A 27 -21.84 -14.74 13.68
N GLY A 28 -20.89 -13.92 13.24
CA GLY A 28 -19.57 -13.79 13.86
C GLY A 28 -18.57 -14.92 13.61
N ARG A 29 -18.92 -15.95 12.83
CA ARG A 29 -18.05 -17.13 12.58
C ARG A 29 -16.64 -16.79 12.11
N PHE A 30 -16.47 -15.83 11.19
CA PHE A 30 -15.14 -15.45 10.74
C PHE A 30 -14.32 -14.76 11.85
N GLY A 31 -14.96 -13.95 12.70
CA GLY A 31 -14.32 -13.37 13.87
C GLY A 31 -13.88 -14.42 14.89
N ALA A 32 -14.67 -15.50 15.07
CA ALA A 32 -14.27 -16.66 15.86
C ALA A 32 -13.03 -17.34 15.26
N THR A 33 -13.01 -17.56 13.94
CA THR A 33 -11.86 -18.13 13.23
C THR A 33 -10.59 -17.28 13.40
N ILE A 34 -10.71 -15.95 13.36
CA ILE A 34 -9.59 -15.03 13.62
C ILE A 34 -9.10 -15.16 15.08
N ALA A 35 -10.02 -15.20 16.05
CA ALA A 35 -9.69 -15.38 17.46
C ALA A 35 -8.94 -16.70 17.70
N ASN A 36 -9.38 -17.79 17.08
CA ASN A 36 -8.71 -19.09 17.18
C ASN A 36 -7.31 -19.04 16.54
N ALA A 37 -7.17 -18.45 15.35
CA ALA A 37 -5.87 -18.32 14.69
C ALA A 37 -4.86 -17.47 15.51
N LEU A 38 -5.33 -16.45 16.23
CA LEU A 38 -4.51 -15.70 17.19
C LEU A 38 -4.10 -16.57 18.38
N ALA A 39 -5.03 -17.33 18.96
CA ALA A 39 -4.76 -18.23 20.08
C ALA A 39 -3.74 -19.32 19.72
N GLU A 40 -3.83 -19.90 18.51
CA GLU A 40 -2.85 -20.85 17.96
C GLU A 40 -1.43 -20.26 17.90
N ARG A 41 -1.32 -18.95 17.72
CA ARG A 41 -0.05 -18.19 17.74
C ARG A 41 0.33 -17.70 19.14
N LYS A 42 -0.29 -18.26 20.17
CA LYS A 42 -0.04 -17.98 21.60
C LYS A 42 -0.31 -16.52 21.98
N VAL A 43 -1.21 -15.86 21.27
CA VAL A 43 -1.74 -14.54 21.66
C VAL A 43 -2.84 -14.77 22.67
N GLU A 44 -2.86 -14.00 23.75
CA GLU A 44 -3.95 -14.00 24.72
C GLU A 44 -5.15 -13.25 24.13
N VAL A 45 -6.26 -13.95 23.88
CA VAL A 45 -7.40 -13.39 23.15
C VAL A 45 -8.59 -13.16 24.06
N THR A 46 -9.10 -11.92 24.06
CA THR A 46 -10.46 -11.60 24.50
C THR A 46 -11.37 -11.44 23.29
N LEU A 47 -12.33 -12.33 23.14
CA LEU A 47 -13.35 -12.28 22.09
C LEU A 47 -14.62 -11.62 22.65
N LEU A 48 -14.87 -10.38 22.25
CA LEU A 48 -16.16 -9.74 22.44
C LEU A 48 -17.13 -10.35 21.41
N ALA A 49 -18.01 -11.25 21.85
CA ALA A 49 -18.89 -12.03 20.99
C ALA A 49 -20.33 -11.52 21.06
N SER A 50 -20.97 -11.30 19.92
CA SER A 50 -22.42 -11.08 19.91
C SER A 50 -23.17 -12.24 20.58
N ALA A 51 -24.37 -12.00 21.10
CA ALA A 51 -25.21 -13.04 21.69
C ALA A 51 -25.40 -14.28 20.79
N ASP A 52 -25.44 -14.11 19.46
CA ASP A 52 -25.53 -15.23 18.51
C ASP A 52 -24.25 -16.06 18.48
N LEU A 53 -23.09 -15.39 18.38
CA LEU A 53 -21.79 -16.06 18.38
C LEU A 53 -21.50 -16.77 19.71
N ALA A 54 -21.81 -16.13 20.84
CA ALA A 54 -21.63 -16.71 22.17
C ALA A 54 -22.47 -17.98 22.39
N GLY A 55 -23.58 -18.13 21.64
CA GLY A 55 -24.39 -19.35 21.63
C GLY A 55 -23.79 -20.53 20.85
N HIS A 56 -22.63 -20.36 20.21
CA HIS A 56 -21.93 -21.39 19.44
C HIS A 56 -20.51 -21.63 19.99
N PRO A 57 -20.37 -22.16 21.21
CA PRO A 57 -19.06 -22.37 21.84
C PRO A 57 -18.16 -23.31 21.03
N ASP A 58 -18.72 -24.25 20.28
CA ASP A 58 -17.97 -25.20 19.42
C ASP A 58 -17.19 -24.51 18.28
N TRP A 59 -17.45 -23.23 18.00
CA TRP A 59 -16.69 -22.46 17.01
C TRP A 59 -15.47 -21.76 17.60
N ILE A 60 -15.33 -21.75 18.92
CA ILE A 60 -14.36 -20.94 19.66
C ILE A 60 -13.42 -21.88 20.40
N ASP A 61 -12.11 -21.67 20.26
CA ASP A 61 -11.11 -22.43 20.99
C ASP A 61 -11.25 -22.19 22.51
N GLN A 62 -11.06 -23.24 23.31
CA GLN A 62 -11.26 -23.18 24.77
C GLN A 62 -10.32 -22.21 25.48
N SER A 63 -9.18 -21.85 24.87
CA SER A 63 -8.24 -20.87 25.42
C SER A 63 -8.66 -19.41 25.21
N VAL A 64 -9.68 -19.13 24.38
CA VAL A 64 -10.18 -17.78 24.10
C VAL A 64 -11.11 -17.32 25.22
N HIS A 65 -10.84 -16.16 25.81
CA HIS A 65 -11.71 -15.56 26.80
C HIS A 65 -12.90 -14.85 26.13
N VAL A 66 -14.10 -15.41 26.27
CA VAL A 66 -15.32 -14.89 25.62
C VAL A 66 -16.08 -13.94 26.53
N VAL A 67 -16.36 -12.73 26.04
CA VAL A 67 -17.20 -11.73 26.71
C VAL A 67 -18.41 -11.41 25.81
N PRO A 68 -19.64 -11.78 26.21
CA PRO A 68 -20.80 -11.54 25.37
C PRO A 68 -21.19 -10.05 25.33
N PHE A 69 -21.68 -9.61 24.18
CA PHE A 69 -22.36 -8.32 24.00
C PHE A 69 -23.68 -8.49 23.21
N SER A 70 -24.58 -7.53 23.38
CA SER A 70 -25.92 -7.54 22.79
C SER A 70 -26.13 -6.41 21.76
N SER A 71 -25.94 -5.16 22.17
CA SER A 71 -26.24 -3.96 21.39
C SER A 71 -24.99 -3.12 21.10
N PHE A 72 -25.14 -2.06 20.31
CA PHE A 72 -24.12 -1.05 20.10
C PHE A 72 -23.58 -0.48 21.41
N ALA A 73 -24.48 -0.09 22.33
CA ALA A 73 -24.09 0.54 23.59
C ALA A 73 -23.32 -0.43 24.50
N ASP A 74 -23.77 -1.69 24.55
CA ASP A 74 -23.10 -2.76 25.29
C ASP A 74 -21.71 -3.04 24.69
N LEU A 75 -21.60 -3.22 23.37
CA LEU A 75 -20.31 -3.41 22.71
C LEU A 75 -19.34 -2.25 22.97
N ALA A 76 -19.83 -1.00 22.94
CA ALA A 76 -19.02 0.17 23.24
C ALA A 76 -18.45 0.10 24.67
N GLN A 77 -19.27 -0.28 25.64
CA GLN A 77 -18.84 -0.46 27.03
C GLN A 77 -17.85 -1.62 27.17
N ARG A 78 -18.12 -2.78 26.54
CA ARG A 78 -17.21 -3.94 26.59
C ARG A 78 -15.85 -3.65 25.96
N LEU A 79 -15.82 -2.86 24.89
CA LEU A 79 -14.56 -2.38 24.31
C LEU A 79 -13.79 -1.50 25.30
N ASP A 80 -14.48 -0.57 25.97
CA ASP A 80 -13.83 0.32 26.94
C ASP A 80 -13.29 -0.44 28.15
N ASP A 81 -14.05 -1.40 28.67
CA ASP A 81 -13.63 -2.26 29.77
C ASP A 81 -12.41 -3.13 29.38
N ALA A 82 -12.44 -3.73 28.18
CA ALA A 82 -11.39 -4.63 27.72
C ALA A 82 -10.08 -3.88 27.33
N ILE A 83 -10.20 -2.66 26.80
CA ILE A 83 -9.04 -1.79 26.52
C ILE A 83 -8.46 -1.28 27.85
N GLY A 84 -9.31 -0.76 28.74
CA GLY A 84 -8.93 -0.26 30.05
C GLY A 84 -7.71 0.65 30.05
N SER A 85 -6.87 0.54 31.09
CA SER A 85 -5.60 1.27 31.20
C SER A 85 -4.43 0.59 30.49
N ASN A 86 -4.63 -0.61 29.94
CA ASN A 86 -3.58 -1.41 29.30
C ASN A 86 -4.03 -1.85 27.90
N PRO A 87 -3.86 -0.98 26.88
CA PRO A 87 -4.24 -1.28 25.51
C PRO A 87 -3.65 -2.62 25.01
N PRO A 88 -4.39 -3.37 24.16
CA PRO A 88 -3.88 -4.62 23.61
C PRO A 88 -2.81 -4.37 22.55
N ASP A 89 -2.08 -5.41 22.17
CA ASP A 89 -1.18 -5.36 21.00
C ASP A 89 -1.99 -5.35 19.70
N PHE A 90 -3.12 -6.05 19.67
CA PHE A 90 -4.01 -6.15 18.52
C PHE A 90 -5.46 -5.86 18.88
N LEU A 91 -6.16 -5.16 17.99
CA LEU A 91 -7.62 -5.01 18.11
C LEU A 91 -8.29 -5.16 16.75
N PHE A 92 -9.14 -6.18 16.63
CA PHE A 92 -9.88 -6.53 15.42
C PHE A 92 -11.36 -6.17 15.56
N MET A 93 -11.81 -5.21 14.76
CA MET A 93 -13.21 -4.78 14.70
C MET A 93 -13.97 -5.50 13.57
N VAL A 94 -14.22 -6.80 13.75
CA VAL A 94 -14.91 -7.68 12.79
C VAL A 94 -16.43 -7.57 12.90
N ALA A 95 -16.94 -7.07 14.03
CA ALA A 95 -18.35 -7.00 14.34
C ALA A 95 -19.15 -6.20 13.29
N ALA A 96 -20.32 -6.71 12.93
CA ALA A 96 -21.26 -6.01 12.06
C ALA A 96 -22.13 -5.08 12.91
N ILE A 97 -21.59 -3.90 13.19
CA ILE A 97 -22.19 -2.91 14.10
C ILE A 97 -23.29 -2.13 13.37
N SER A 98 -24.46 -2.00 13.97
CA SER A 98 -25.58 -1.22 13.43
C SER A 98 -25.23 0.26 13.35
N ASP A 99 -25.37 0.85 12.16
CA ASP A 99 -25.17 2.29 11.94
C ASP A 99 -26.29 3.15 12.53
N TYR A 100 -27.45 2.55 12.77
CA TYR A 100 -28.60 3.16 13.39
C TYR A 100 -29.23 2.21 14.41
N SER A 101 -29.75 2.77 15.50
CA SER A 101 -30.54 2.05 16.50
C SER A 101 -31.96 2.60 16.54
N PRO A 102 -33.00 1.77 16.77
CA PRO A 102 -34.33 2.25 17.04
C PRO A 102 -34.36 3.16 18.28
N ILE A 103 -35.33 4.07 18.33
CA ILE A 103 -35.74 4.69 19.59
C ILE A 103 -36.59 3.63 20.31
N PRO A 104 -36.10 3.01 21.40
CA PRO A 104 -36.77 1.85 21.98
C PRO A 104 -38.09 2.24 22.62
N THR A 105 -39.11 1.39 22.44
CA THR A 105 -40.41 1.51 23.11
C THR A 105 -40.51 0.47 24.22
N ALA A 106 -40.92 0.89 25.42
CA ALA A 106 -41.15 -0.04 26.53
C ALA A 106 -42.42 -0.88 26.28
N GLY A 107 -42.36 -2.18 26.59
CA GLY A 107 -43.43 -3.12 26.30
C GLY A 107 -43.48 -3.54 24.84
N LYS A 108 -44.15 -4.67 24.56
CA LYS A 108 -44.36 -5.16 23.19
C LYS A 108 -45.27 -4.20 22.41
N ILE A 109 -44.81 -3.70 21.25
CA ILE A 109 -45.68 -2.90 20.37
C ILE A 109 -46.80 -3.80 19.85
N ARG A 110 -48.05 -3.39 20.11
CA ARG A 110 -49.26 -4.12 19.73
C ARG A 110 -49.38 -4.18 18.21
N SER A 111 -49.92 -5.29 17.70
CA SER A 111 -50.19 -5.48 16.26
C SER A 111 -51.58 -4.94 15.89
N THR A 112 -51.91 -3.73 16.34
CA THR A 112 -53.25 -3.13 16.17
C THR A 112 -53.39 -2.27 14.92
N ASP A 113 -52.27 -1.74 14.42
CA ASP A 113 -52.23 -0.87 13.25
C ASP A 113 -51.77 -1.65 12.02
N ASP A 114 -52.24 -1.25 10.84
CA ASP A 114 -51.85 -1.87 9.55
C ASP A 114 -50.37 -1.62 9.21
N GLU A 115 -49.76 -0.59 9.81
CA GLU A 115 -48.36 -0.19 9.59
C GLU A 115 -47.59 -0.06 10.91
N LEU A 116 -46.32 -0.48 10.90
CA LEU A 116 -45.38 -0.27 12.01
C LEU A 116 -44.28 0.71 11.58
N VAL A 117 -44.25 1.89 12.18
CA VAL A 117 -43.21 2.91 11.93
C VAL A 117 -42.13 2.84 13.01
N ILE A 118 -40.90 2.52 12.61
CA ILE A 118 -39.74 2.47 13.50
C ILE A 118 -38.86 3.70 13.26
N ARG A 119 -38.78 4.57 14.27
CA ARG A 119 -37.88 5.73 14.24
C ARG A 119 -36.47 5.32 14.65
N MET A 120 -35.48 5.65 13.83
CA MET A 120 -34.09 5.27 14.03
C MET A 120 -33.22 6.50 14.36
N ARG A 121 -32.21 6.32 15.21
CA ARG A 121 -31.16 7.30 15.51
C ARG A 121 -29.81 6.77 15.02
N LYS A 122 -29.01 7.64 14.41
CA LYS A 122 -27.66 7.29 13.96
C LYS A 122 -26.73 7.04 15.16
N ASN A 123 -25.98 5.94 15.11
CA ASN A 123 -24.97 5.63 16.11
C ASN A 123 -23.65 6.37 15.87
N PRO A 124 -22.89 6.71 16.93
CA PRO A 124 -21.52 7.17 16.81
C PRO A 124 -20.62 6.15 16.09
N LYS A 125 -19.63 6.62 15.33
CA LYS A 125 -18.67 5.73 14.65
C LYS A 125 -17.61 5.25 15.64
N LEU A 126 -17.81 4.07 16.24
CA LEU A 126 -16.91 3.49 17.25
C LEU A 126 -15.45 3.42 16.77
N LEU A 127 -15.22 2.94 15.55
CA LEU A 127 -13.88 2.77 14.97
C LEU A 127 -13.06 4.07 14.99
N ALA A 128 -13.70 5.23 14.83
CA ALA A 128 -13.03 6.53 14.83
C ALA A 128 -12.50 6.93 16.22
N THR A 129 -13.04 6.34 17.29
CA THR A 129 -12.65 6.63 18.69
C THR A 129 -11.49 5.75 19.17
N LEU A 130 -11.29 4.59 18.55
CA LEU A 130 -10.40 3.55 19.08
C LEU A 130 -8.93 3.93 19.04
N ARG A 131 -8.48 4.65 18.00
CA ARG A 131 -7.08 5.09 17.94
C ARG A 131 -6.69 5.98 19.13
N GLN A 132 -7.59 6.84 19.58
CA GLN A 132 -7.34 7.68 20.75
C GLN A 132 -7.29 6.86 22.05
N LYS A 133 -8.14 5.83 22.17
CA LYS A 133 -8.22 4.96 23.35
C LYS A 133 -7.03 4.00 23.45
N CYS A 134 -6.64 3.38 22.33
CA CYS A 134 -5.59 2.36 22.31
C CYS A 134 -4.17 2.93 22.13
N GLY A 135 -4.04 4.16 21.62
CA GLY A 135 -2.74 4.73 21.28
C GLY A 135 -2.16 4.18 19.97
N VAL A 136 -0.90 4.52 19.67
CA VAL A 136 -0.24 4.17 18.40
C VAL A 136 0.45 2.80 18.41
N SER A 137 0.63 2.20 19.58
CA SER A 137 1.26 0.87 19.73
C SER A 137 0.33 -0.27 19.36
N THR A 138 -0.99 -0.12 19.58
CA THR A 138 -1.97 -1.14 19.18
C THR A 138 -2.10 -1.20 17.66
N PHE A 139 -1.99 -2.39 17.12
CA PHE A 139 -2.29 -2.68 15.73
C PHE A 139 -3.82 -2.78 15.54
N LEU A 140 -4.42 -1.72 14.99
CA LEU A 140 -5.87 -1.62 14.79
C LEU A 140 -6.27 -2.14 13.41
N VAL A 141 -7.15 -3.14 13.41
CA VAL A 141 -7.70 -3.77 12.20
C VAL A 141 -9.19 -3.47 12.10
N GLY A 142 -9.56 -2.72 11.06
CA GLY A 142 -10.96 -2.48 10.69
C GLY A 142 -11.45 -3.47 9.64
N PHE A 143 -12.77 -3.60 9.52
CA PHE A 143 -13.41 -4.41 8.49
C PHE A 143 -14.35 -3.56 7.63
N LYS A 144 -14.42 -3.90 6.35
CA LYS A 144 -15.29 -3.25 5.38
C LYS A 144 -15.92 -4.26 4.42
N LEU A 145 -17.21 -4.52 4.61
CA LEU A 145 -18.03 -5.33 3.72
C LEU A 145 -18.78 -4.41 2.73
N LEU A 146 -18.68 -4.71 1.43
CA LEU A 146 -19.51 -4.13 0.37
C LEU A 146 -20.24 -5.25 -0.39
N SER A 147 -21.06 -4.94 -1.39
CA SER A 147 -21.79 -5.94 -2.17
C SER A 147 -21.91 -5.55 -3.63
N GLY A 148 -21.44 -6.41 -4.53
CA GLY A 148 -21.55 -6.24 -5.98
C GLY A 148 -20.73 -5.08 -6.53
N VAL A 149 -19.58 -4.78 -5.93
CA VAL A 149 -18.69 -3.67 -6.32
C VAL A 149 -17.45 -4.18 -7.04
N SER A 150 -16.79 -3.32 -7.80
CA SER A 150 -15.50 -3.65 -8.40
C SER A 150 -14.41 -3.75 -7.33
N ALA A 151 -13.34 -4.47 -7.66
CA ALA A 151 -12.20 -4.63 -6.76
C ALA A 151 -11.51 -3.29 -6.44
N ASP A 152 -11.55 -2.32 -7.36
CA ASP A 152 -10.99 -0.97 -7.18
C ASP A 152 -11.88 -0.08 -6.31
N GLU A 153 -13.20 -0.20 -6.44
CA GLU A 153 -14.13 0.47 -5.53
C GLU A 153 -13.98 -0.06 -4.11
N LEU A 154 -13.85 -1.38 -3.96
CA LEU A 154 -13.60 -2.02 -2.67
C LEU A 154 -12.31 -1.50 -2.02
N PHE A 155 -11.22 -1.47 -2.78
CA PHE A 155 -9.95 -0.90 -2.35
C PHE A 155 -10.08 0.57 -1.94
N ARG A 156 -10.69 1.41 -2.78
CA ARG A 156 -10.84 2.85 -2.52
C ARG A 156 -11.58 3.11 -1.20
N VAL A 157 -12.71 2.45 -0.99
CA VAL A 157 -13.53 2.62 0.22
C VAL A 157 -12.81 2.10 1.47
N ALA A 158 -12.07 1.00 1.35
CA ALA A 158 -11.25 0.47 2.42
C ALA A 158 -10.08 1.40 2.77
N PHE A 159 -9.40 1.95 1.76
CA PHE A 159 -8.31 2.88 1.94
C PHE A 159 -8.75 4.20 2.60
N GLU A 160 -9.93 4.70 2.22
CA GLU A 160 -10.57 5.82 2.92
C GLU A 160 -10.85 5.50 4.40
N GLN A 161 -11.29 4.26 4.71
CA GLN A 161 -11.50 3.84 6.10
C GLN A 161 -10.18 3.80 6.90
N VAL A 162 -9.10 3.28 6.30
CA VAL A 162 -7.76 3.28 6.90
C VAL A 162 -7.33 4.70 7.26
N ARG A 163 -7.37 5.62 6.28
CA ARG A 163 -6.93 7.01 6.45
C ARG A 163 -7.79 7.75 7.49
N LYS A 164 -9.11 7.67 7.37
CA LYS A 164 -10.05 8.39 8.23
C LYS A 164 -9.94 7.97 9.70
N ASN A 165 -9.77 6.68 9.98
CA ASN A 165 -9.74 6.16 11.35
C ASN A 165 -8.32 5.86 11.86
N ARG A 166 -7.29 6.18 11.06
CA ARG A 166 -5.87 5.94 11.38
C ARG A 166 -5.59 4.48 11.76
N LEU A 167 -6.12 3.56 10.96
CA LEU A 167 -5.97 2.12 11.19
C LEU A 167 -4.59 1.65 10.72
N ASN A 168 -4.15 0.48 11.21
CA ASN A 168 -2.98 -0.18 10.65
C ASN A 168 -3.36 -1.06 9.46
N LEU A 169 -4.62 -1.51 9.40
CA LEU A 169 -5.14 -2.35 8.34
C LEU A 169 -6.67 -2.21 8.23
N THR A 170 -7.19 -2.21 7.01
CA THR A 170 -8.60 -2.52 6.75
C THR A 170 -8.67 -3.81 5.97
N VAL A 171 -9.49 -4.75 6.43
CA VAL A 171 -9.83 -5.99 5.74
C VAL A 171 -11.13 -5.75 4.99
N ALA A 172 -11.06 -5.80 3.66
CA ALA A 172 -12.18 -5.50 2.80
C ALA A 172 -12.63 -6.74 2.02
N ASN A 173 -13.94 -6.92 1.88
CA ASN A 173 -14.50 -8.04 1.13
C ASN A 173 -15.86 -7.69 0.51
N ASP A 174 -16.19 -8.38 -0.58
CA ASP A 174 -17.50 -8.28 -1.24
C ASP A 174 -18.39 -9.46 -0.83
N LEU A 175 -19.59 -9.16 -0.34
CA LEU A 175 -20.59 -10.13 0.10
C LEU A 175 -20.92 -11.19 -0.97
N GLN A 176 -20.92 -10.83 -2.26
CA GLN A 176 -21.25 -11.75 -3.35
C GLN A 176 -20.19 -12.81 -3.60
N LEU A 177 -18.95 -12.59 -3.14
CA LEU A 177 -17.84 -13.53 -3.26
C LEU A 177 -17.74 -14.47 -2.05
N LEU A 178 -18.54 -14.27 -1.02
CA LEU A 178 -18.44 -15.05 0.22
C LEU A 178 -19.34 -16.28 0.16
N SER A 179 -18.85 -17.38 0.74
CA SER A 179 -19.66 -18.56 0.99
C SER A 179 -19.55 -19.02 2.45
N ARG A 180 -20.14 -20.18 2.74
CA ARG A 180 -20.06 -20.79 4.07
C ARG A 180 -18.61 -21.09 4.47
N GLU A 181 -17.77 -21.52 3.53
CA GLU A 181 -16.38 -21.92 3.82
C GLU A 181 -15.33 -21.05 3.11
N TYR A 182 -15.67 -20.40 1.99
CA TYR A 182 -14.76 -19.55 1.21
C TYR A 182 -14.90 -18.06 1.58
N HIS A 183 -13.78 -17.33 1.66
CA HIS A 183 -13.76 -15.97 2.21
C HIS A 183 -12.63 -15.08 1.67
N PRO A 184 -12.66 -14.69 0.38
CA PRO A 184 -11.65 -13.78 -0.18
C PRO A 184 -11.66 -12.43 0.52
N VAL A 185 -10.47 -11.89 0.78
CA VAL A 185 -10.28 -10.57 1.38
C VAL A 185 -9.17 -9.78 0.67
N GLN A 186 -9.32 -8.45 0.71
CA GLN A 186 -8.25 -7.50 0.41
C GLN A 186 -7.78 -6.86 1.71
N LEU A 187 -6.50 -7.04 2.03
CA LEU A 187 -5.84 -6.33 3.11
C LEU A 187 -5.32 -4.99 2.57
N VAL A 188 -5.87 -3.89 3.08
CA VAL A 188 -5.53 -2.53 2.66
C VAL A 188 -4.74 -1.81 3.75
N THR A 189 -3.51 -1.39 3.41
CA THR A 189 -2.56 -0.76 4.34
C THR A 189 -2.53 0.78 4.21
N PRO A 190 -2.01 1.51 5.23
CA PRO A 190 -1.96 2.98 5.21
C PRO A 190 -1.12 3.59 4.09
N GLU A 191 -0.09 2.87 3.67
CA GLU A 191 0.78 3.23 2.54
C GLU A 191 0.17 2.92 1.16
N GLY A 192 -1.07 2.42 1.11
CA GLY A 192 -1.77 2.15 -0.15
C GLY A 192 -1.57 0.73 -0.69
N GLY A 193 -0.95 -0.15 0.10
CA GLY A 193 -0.80 -1.55 -0.27
C GLY A 193 -2.14 -2.28 -0.31
N ARG A 194 -2.33 -3.10 -1.34
CA ARG A 194 -3.48 -4.00 -1.55
C ARG A 194 -2.97 -5.43 -1.65
N ILE A 195 -3.18 -6.23 -0.60
CA ILE A 195 -2.77 -7.63 -0.56
C ILE A 195 -4.03 -8.49 -0.63
N GLU A 196 -4.13 -9.33 -1.65
CA GLU A 196 -5.27 -10.23 -1.82
C GLU A 196 -4.94 -11.57 -1.17
N ILE A 197 -5.85 -12.03 -0.32
CA ILE A 197 -5.79 -13.37 0.27
C ILE A 197 -7.09 -14.07 -0.11
N ASP A 198 -6.94 -15.17 -0.81
CA ASP A 198 -8.05 -15.96 -1.28
C ASP A 198 -7.96 -17.40 -0.79
N GLY A 199 -9.09 -18.00 -0.45
CA GLY A 199 -9.15 -19.36 0.09
C GLY A 199 -10.26 -19.58 1.12
N GLN A 200 -10.10 -20.65 1.89
CA GLN A 200 -11.05 -21.02 2.94
C GLN A 200 -10.89 -20.14 4.18
N LYS A 201 -11.96 -19.96 4.96
CA LYS A 201 -11.99 -19.12 6.18
C LYS A 201 -10.80 -19.37 7.12
N PRO A 202 -10.44 -20.62 7.46
CA PRO A 202 -9.30 -20.87 8.35
C PRO A 202 -7.97 -20.43 7.74
N GLU A 203 -7.75 -20.69 6.44
CA GLU A 203 -6.53 -20.33 5.72
C GLU A 203 -6.38 -18.81 5.62
N VAL A 204 -7.46 -18.13 5.25
CA VAL A 204 -7.51 -16.67 5.15
C VAL A 204 -7.28 -16.02 6.52
N ALA A 205 -7.90 -16.54 7.58
CA ALA A 205 -7.69 -16.04 8.94
C ALA A 205 -6.25 -16.25 9.40
N ALA A 206 -5.67 -17.43 9.17
CA ALA A 206 -4.29 -17.75 9.50
C ALA A 206 -3.31 -16.80 8.78
N ALA A 207 -3.42 -16.68 7.45
CA ALA A 207 -2.56 -15.81 6.66
C ALA A 207 -2.69 -14.33 7.04
N MET A 208 -3.91 -13.86 7.31
CA MET A 208 -4.15 -12.50 7.79
C MET A 208 -3.54 -12.27 9.17
N VAL A 209 -3.66 -13.22 10.11
CA VAL A 209 -3.06 -13.09 11.45
C VAL A 209 -1.54 -13.11 11.36
N ASP A 210 -0.94 -13.98 10.55
CA ASP A 210 0.51 -13.99 10.31
C ASP A 210 1.01 -12.65 9.75
N PHE A 211 0.27 -12.10 8.79
CA PHE A 211 0.55 -10.78 8.23
C PHE A 211 0.50 -9.68 9.30
N VAL A 212 -0.54 -9.67 10.14
CA VAL A 212 -0.74 -8.67 11.20
C VAL A 212 0.36 -8.77 12.27
N ILE A 213 0.68 -9.98 12.75
CA ILE A 213 1.74 -10.19 13.74
C ILE A 213 3.08 -9.74 13.17
N LYS A 214 3.41 -10.17 11.95
CA LYS A 214 4.68 -9.80 11.30
C LYS A 214 4.80 -8.28 11.13
N ARG A 215 3.72 -7.57 10.79
CA ARG A 215 3.73 -6.10 10.68
C ARG A 215 3.70 -5.38 12.02
N GLN A 216 3.24 -6.00 13.10
CA GLN A 216 3.28 -5.38 14.44
C GLN A 216 4.67 -5.44 15.06
N GLN A 217 5.47 -6.45 14.72
CA GLN A 217 6.82 -6.67 15.24
C GLN A 217 7.90 -5.80 14.60
N VAL A 218 7.53 -4.90 13.70
CA VAL A 218 8.49 -4.03 12.99
C VAL A 218 9.04 -2.93 13.90
N HIS A 219 10.29 -2.57 13.65
CA HIS A 219 10.97 -1.53 14.42
C HIS A 219 10.96 -0.21 13.67
N TRP A 220 10.09 0.69 14.13
CA TRP A 220 10.02 2.05 13.61
C TRP A 220 11.22 2.89 14.00
N SER A 221 11.76 3.60 13.01
CA SER A 221 12.80 4.58 13.23
C SER A 221 12.24 5.87 13.87
N ARG A 222 13.08 6.57 14.63
CA ARG A 222 12.74 7.87 15.24
C ARG A 222 13.65 8.96 14.71
N SER A 223 13.06 10.00 14.13
CA SER A 223 13.80 11.17 13.68
C SER A 223 14.17 12.08 14.86
N GLN A 224 15.44 12.48 14.94
CA GLN A 224 15.96 13.38 15.97
C GLN A 224 16.73 14.53 15.32
N ALA A 225 16.32 15.78 15.58
CA ALA A 225 17.04 16.95 15.09
C ALA A 225 18.40 17.09 15.81
N THR A 226 19.42 17.56 15.10
CA THR A 226 20.76 17.81 15.64
C THR A 226 21.31 19.18 15.18
N ASN A 227 22.24 19.75 15.95
CA ASN A 227 22.85 21.07 15.71
C ASN A 227 24.26 21.00 15.09
N GLN A 228 24.70 19.83 14.64
CA GLN A 228 26.05 19.67 14.08
C GLN A 228 26.17 20.37 12.70
N ALA A 229 27.37 20.83 12.33
CA ALA A 229 27.60 21.59 11.09
C ALA A 229 27.55 20.70 9.83
N LYS A 230 26.69 21.03 8.85
CA LYS A 230 26.51 20.26 7.59
C LYS A 230 27.86 20.08 6.87
N PRO A 231 28.24 18.86 6.45
CA PRO A 231 29.38 18.71 5.54
C PRO A 231 29.01 19.29 4.17
N GLU A 232 29.96 19.86 3.43
CA GLU A 232 29.70 20.36 2.06
C GLU A 232 29.76 19.25 1.00
N SER A 233 30.38 18.11 1.33
CA SER A 233 30.66 17.04 0.37
C SER A 233 29.40 16.27 -0.08
N GLY A 234 29.37 15.84 -1.34
CA GLY A 234 28.31 14.95 -1.87
C GLY A 234 26.99 15.66 -2.18
N HIS A 235 26.83 16.93 -1.79
CA HIS A 235 25.60 17.69 -2.00
C HIS A 235 25.26 17.87 -3.49
N GLN A 236 26.28 18.15 -4.31
CA GLN A 236 26.10 18.29 -5.76
C GLN A 236 25.63 16.98 -6.42
N LYS A 237 26.09 15.82 -5.93
CA LYS A 237 25.68 14.52 -6.48
C LYS A 237 24.24 14.17 -6.08
N ALA A 238 23.88 14.46 -4.84
CA ALA A 238 22.50 14.41 -4.37
C ALA A 238 21.58 15.31 -5.22
N THR A 239 22.06 16.51 -5.54
CA THR A 239 21.38 17.47 -6.41
C THR A 239 21.17 16.92 -7.82
N ASN A 240 22.20 16.30 -8.41
CA ASN A 240 22.11 15.71 -9.74
C ASN A 240 21.08 14.57 -9.78
N LEU A 241 21.10 13.68 -8.78
CA LEU A 241 20.12 12.58 -8.69
C LEU A 241 18.69 13.09 -8.45
N LEU A 242 18.52 14.13 -7.63
CA LEU A 242 17.22 14.79 -7.45
C LEU A 242 16.71 15.38 -8.76
N ARG A 243 17.55 16.13 -9.49
CA ARG A 243 17.19 16.73 -10.78
C ARG A 243 16.82 15.66 -11.81
N PHE A 244 17.60 14.60 -11.90
CA PHE A 244 17.27 13.45 -12.74
C PHE A 244 15.87 12.91 -12.41
N ALA A 245 15.59 12.62 -11.13
CA ALA A 245 14.31 12.07 -10.71
C ALA A 245 13.13 13.02 -11.01
N GLN A 246 13.33 14.33 -10.89
CA GLN A 246 12.35 15.36 -11.24
C GLN A 246 12.13 15.45 -12.77
N GLU A 247 13.19 15.51 -13.57
CA GLU A 247 13.14 15.57 -15.03
C GLU A 247 12.55 14.29 -15.67
N ALA A 248 12.76 13.15 -15.01
CA ALA A 248 12.20 11.85 -15.35
C ALA A 248 10.79 11.61 -14.79
N SER A 249 10.19 12.62 -14.15
CA SER A 249 8.86 12.56 -13.52
C SER A 249 8.66 11.38 -12.56
N LEU A 250 9.74 10.89 -11.92
CA LEU A 250 9.70 9.72 -11.03
C LEU A 250 9.13 10.06 -9.65
N LEU A 251 9.14 11.33 -9.26
CA LEU A 251 8.71 11.79 -7.95
C LEU A 251 7.67 12.93 -8.06
N PRO A 252 6.49 12.69 -8.64
CA PRO A 252 5.50 13.76 -8.90
C PRO A 252 4.74 14.20 -7.63
N THR A 253 4.70 13.37 -6.59
CA THR A 253 3.92 13.60 -5.37
C THR A 253 4.83 13.86 -4.17
N THR A 254 4.28 13.78 -2.96
CA THR A 254 5.05 13.78 -1.71
C THR A 254 5.80 12.48 -1.45
N ASP A 255 5.45 11.42 -2.19
CA ASP A 255 5.93 10.05 -2.04
C ASP A 255 7.22 9.81 -2.82
N GLY A 256 7.87 8.69 -2.55
CA GLY A 256 9.23 8.43 -3.00
C GLY A 256 10.26 9.37 -2.36
N ASN A 257 11.53 9.12 -2.64
CA ASN A 257 12.63 9.93 -2.13
C ASN A 257 13.91 9.76 -2.93
N VAL A 258 14.83 10.72 -2.77
CA VAL A 258 16.22 10.59 -3.19
C VAL A 258 17.13 10.68 -1.97
N THR A 259 18.11 9.78 -1.91
CA THR A 259 19.28 9.95 -1.05
C THR A 259 20.58 9.77 -1.82
N HIS A 260 21.63 10.46 -1.35
CA HIS A 260 22.98 10.25 -1.85
C HIS A 260 23.98 10.32 -0.70
N ARG A 261 24.89 9.35 -0.66
CA ARG A 261 25.95 9.27 0.34
C ARG A 261 26.79 10.56 0.37
N ALA A 262 27.14 11.01 1.57
CA ALA A 262 28.10 12.10 1.80
C ALA A 262 29.45 11.51 2.24
N LYS A 263 30.51 12.32 2.36
CA LYS A 263 31.72 11.85 3.03
C LYS A 263 31.42 11.62 4.52
N GLY A 264 31.92 10.51 5.07
CA GLY A 264 31.66 10.10 6.45
C GLY A 264 30.50 9.10 6.55
N ASN A 265 29.74 9.18 7.65
CA ASN A 265 28.71 8.20 7.99
C ASN A 265 27.28 8.62 7.57
N GLY A 266 27.11 9.81 7.00
CA GLY A 266 25.82 10.35 6.63
C GLY A 266 25.55 10.40 5.12
N PHE A 267 24.37 10.92 4.79
CA PHE A 267 23.89 11.09 3.42
C PHE A 267 22.95 12.29 3.32
N TRP A 268 22.80 12.81 2.11
CA TRP A 268 21.80 13.80 1.77
C TRP A 268 20.48 13.12 1.47
N ALA A 269 19.38 13.68 1.95
CA ALA A 269 18.03 13.14 1.77
C ALA A 269 17.02 14.25 1.45
N THR A 270 16.04 13.92 0.63
CA THR A 270 14.87 14.80 0.42
C THR A 270 14.00 14.91 1.68
N PRO A 271 13.36 16.07 1.93
CA PRO A 271 12.47 16.27 3.07
C PRO A 271 11.15 15.49 2.92
N ARG A 272 10.51 15.17 4.05
CA ARG A 272 9.19 14.51 4.10
C ARG A 272 8.06 15.54 3.94
N GLN A 273 6.91 15.09 3.42
CA GLN A 273 5.68 15.90 3.28
C GLN A 273 5.82 17.15 2.39
N VAL A 274 6.80 17.14 1.49
CA VAL A 274 6.99 18.14 0.44
C VAL A 274 6.86 17.45 -0.91
N PRO A 275 6.08 18.00 -1.86
CA PRO A 275 6.06 17.53 -3.24
C PRO A 275 7.48 17.45 -3.80
N LYS A 276 7.94 16.25 -4.15
CA LYS A 276 9.34 16.00 -4.52
C LYS A 276 9.72 16.67 -5.84
N ALA A 277 8.76 16.90 -6.71
CA ALA A 277 8.89 17.70 -7.92
C ALA A 277 9.32 19.16 -7.64
N GLU A 278 9.03 19.69 -6.46
CA GLU A 278 9.27 21.10 -6.09
C GLU A 278 10.47 21.29 -5.14
N VAL A 279 11.07 20.19 -4.68
CA VAL A 279 12.21 20.27 -3.75
C VAL A 279 13.40 20.92 -4.44
N SER A 280 13.88 22.02 -3.88
CA SER A 280 15.10 22.68 -4.33
C SER A 280 16.35 22.04 -3.69
N PRO A 281 17.54 22.13 -4.32
CA PRO A 281 18.75 21.52 -3.79
C PRO A 281 19.11 21.94 -2.36
N ASP A 282 18.90 23.21 -2.01
CA ASP A 282 19.15 23.77 -0.68
C ASP A 282 18.25 23.20 0.42
N GLN A 283 17.11 22.61 0.05
CA GLN A 283 16.20 21.92 0.96
C GLN A 283 16.64 20.49 1.28
N LEU A 284 17.68 19.96 0.63
CA LEU A 284 18.25 18.67 0.99
C LEU A 284 18.80 18.68 2.42
N LEU A 285 18.45 17.63 3.16
CA LEU A 285 18.80 17.46 4.56
C LEU A 285 19.99 16.52 4.67
N TYR A 286 20.95 16.87 5.51
CA TYR A 286 22.00 15.93 5.90
C TYR A 286 21.47 15.02 7.02
N VAL A 287 21.64 13.72 6.85
CA VAL A 287 21.08 12.67 7.68
C VAL A 287 22.16 11.66 8.07
N GLU A 288 22.14 11.24 9.33
CA GLU A 288 22.94 10.13 9.86
C GLU A 288 22.00 9.12 10.51
N VAL A 289 22.28 7.83 10.32
CA VAL A 289 21.47 6.74 10.88
C VAL A 289 22.29 5.93 11.87
N GLU A 290 21.83 5.87 13.11
CA GLU A 290 22.46 5.13 14.20
C GLU A 290 21.40 4.25 14.89
N GLY A 291 21.54 2.93 14.73
CA GLY A 291 20.53 1.98 15.20
C GLY A 291 19.15 2.27 14.58
N ASN A 292 18.17 2.61 15.42
CA ASN A 292 16.82 3.00 14.99
C ASN A 292 16.59 4.52 15.00
N ARG A 293 17.66 5.33 15.08
CA ARG A 293 17.56 6.80 15.09
C ARG A 293 18.02 7.38 13.77
N VAL A 294 17.24 8.35 13.29
CA VAL A 294 17.53 9.14 12.10
C VAL A 294 17.86 10.55 12.56
N HIS A 295 19.15 10.83 12.70
CA HIS A 295 19.65 12.15 13.07
C HIS A 295 19.65 13.05 11.85
N PHE A 296 19.04 14.23 11.94
CA PHE A 296 18.93 15.14 10.81
C PHE A 296 19.16 16.59 11.21
N ARG A 297 19.55 17.40 10.23
CA ARG A 297 19.88 18.82 10.43
C ARG A 297 19.03 19.69 9.52
N GLY A 298 18.24 20.58 10.10
CA GLY A 298 17.35 21.48 9.38
C GLY A 298 15.98 21.61 10.05
N GLN A 299 15.10 22.41 9.43
CA GLN A 299 13.75 22.69 9.95
C GLN A 299 12.71 21.64 9.52
N ALA A 300 13.02 20.83 8.50
CA ALA A 300 12.15 19.77 7.99
C ALA A 300 12.66 18.40 8.42
N LYS A 301 11.74 17.44 8.62
CA LYS A 301 12.10 16.04 8.84
C LYS A 301 12.51 15.39 7.51
N PRO A 302 13.50 14.49 7.51
CA PRO A 302 13.86 13.73 6.31
C PRO A 302 12.78 12.71 5.96
N SER A 303 12.84 12.19 4.73
CA SER A 303 11.97 11.11 4.27
C SER A 303 11.89 9.97 5.29
N ILE A 304 10.72 9.33 5.37
CA ILE A 304 10.52 8.18 6.26
C ILE A 304 11.46 7.02 5.93
N ASP A 305 11.81 6.83 4.65
CA ASP A 305 12.72 5.77 4.21
C ASP A 305 14.19 6.08 4.47
N SER A 306 14.53 7.27 5.01
CA SER A 306 15.92 7.57 5.35
C SER A 306 16.53 6.54 6.30
N ALA A 307 15.73 5.92 7.18
CA ALA A 307 16.19 4.81 8.01
C ALA A 307 16.59 3.59 7.18
N VAL A 308 15.75 3.20 6.20
CA VAL A 308 16.00 2.08 5.28
C VAL A 308 17.25 2.36 4.46
N HIS A 309 17.35 3.55 3.88
CA HIS A 309 18.46 3.96 3.04
C HIS A 309 19.78 4.00 3.82
N GLY A 310 19.78 4.58 5.03
CA GLY A 310 20.94 4.56 5.92
C GLY A 310 21.37 3.14 6.30
N TRP A 311 20.42 2.26 6.60
CA TRP A 311 20.69 0.86 6.91
C TRP A 311 21.32 0.12 5.72
N LEU A 312 20.81 0.36 4.50
CA LEU A 312 21.36 -0.18 3.25
C LEU A 312 22.76 0.37 2.97
N TYR A 313 22.98 1.69 3.12
CA TYR A 313 24.28 2.31 2.92
C TYR A 313 25.38 1.73 3.84
N GLN A 314 25.03 1.31 5.06
CA GLN A 314 25.97 0.65 5.97
C GLN A 314 26.39 -0.75 5.50
N ARG A 315 25.57 -1.42 4.70
CA ARG A 315 25.79 -2.81 4.23
C ARG A 315 26.21 -2.91 2.78
N MET A 316 25.96 -1.87 2.00
CA MET A 316 26.24 -1.80 0.58
C MET A 316 27.17 -0.60 0.31
N PRO A 317 28.48 -0.72 0.62
CA PRO A 317 29.42 0.40 0.58
C PRO A 317 29.61 0.98 -0.84
N ASN A 318 29.44 0.16 -1.88
CA ASN A 318 29.60 0.59 -3.28
C ASN A 318 28.42 1.44 -3.78
N ILE A 319 27.27 1.39 -3.11
CA ILE A 319 26.09 2.16 -3.48
C ILE A 319 26.26 3.61 -2.99
N ALA A 320 26.17 4.55 -3.91
CA ALA A 320 26.30 5.98 -3.68
C ALA A 320 24.94 6.69 -3.64
N GLY A 321 24.02 6.32 -4.55
CA GLY A 321 22.69 6.89 -4.65
C GLY A 321 21.58 5.86 -4.40
N LEU A 322 20.49 6.28 -3.76
CA LEU A 322 19.26 5.49 -3.68
C LEU A 322 18.09 6.38 -4.13
N LEU A 323 17.23 5.82 -4.98
CA LEU A 323 16.06 6.49 -5.53
C LEU A 323 14.86 5.57 -5.38
N HIS A 324 13.88 6.01 -4.58
CA HIS A 324 12.62 5.31 -4.35
C HIS A 324 11.48 6.04 -5.09
N PHE A 325 10.73 5.35 -5.95
CA PHE A 325 9.64 5.91 -6.75
C PHE A 325 8.50 4.90 -6.97
N HIS A 326 7.35 5.39 -7.41
CA HIS A 326 6.15 4.56 -7.65
C HIS A 326 5.67 4.57 -9.11
N ASP A 327 6.18 5.49 -9.93
CA ASP A 327 5.63 5.78 -11.26
C ASP A 327 6.65 5.57 -12.39
N ALA A 328 7.02 4.32 -12.63
CA ALA A 328 7.75 3.90 -13.82
C ALA A 328 7.63 2.39 -14.01
N ILE A 329 7.91 1.93 -15.24
CA ILE A 329 7.97 0.51 -15.55
C ILE A 329 9.41 0.05 -15.28
N VAL A 330 9.58 -0.96 -14.42
CA VAL A 330 10.86 -1.60 -14.16
C VAL A 330 10.73 -3.08 -14.46
N ILE A 331 11.36 -3.54 -15.53
CA ILE A 331 11.47 -4.97 -15.84
C ILE A 331 12.75 -5.54 -15.20
N ASN A 332 12.72 -6.82 -14.87
CA ASN A 332 13.83 -7.56 -14.24
C ASN A 332 14.31 -7.00 -12.90
N ALA A 333 13.44 -6.32 -12.15
CA ALA A 333 13.71 -5.99 -10.76
C ALA A 333 13.74 -7.26 -9.89
N VAL A 334 14.55 -7.24 -8.84
CA VAL A 334 14.45 -8.24 -7.76
C VAL A 334 13.23 -7.90 -6.92
N GLU A 335 12.39 -8.87 -6.59
CA GLU A 335 11.15 -8.64 -5.86
C GLU A 335 11.29 -8.96 -4.37
N THR A 336 10.75 -8.11 -3.49
CA THR A 336 10.63 -8.42 -2.06
C THR A 336 9.53 -9.46 -1.83
N SER A 337 9.64 -10.27 -0.78
CA SER A 337 8.62 -11.30 -0.48
C SER A 337 7.53 -10.82 0.47
N PHE A 338 7.73 -9.67 1.13
CA PHE A 338 6.80 -9.15 2.11
C PHE A 338 6.71 -7.61 2.04
N PRO A 339 5.50 -7.04 2.09
CA PRO A 339 5.29 -5.60 2.06
C PRO A 339 5.48 -5.04 3.48
N TYR A 340 6.73 -4.81 3.90
CA TYR A 340 7.00 -4.11 5.16
C TYR A 340 6.59 -2.64 5.06
N PRO A 341 6.19 -1.99 6.18
CA PRO A 341 5.92 -0.56 6.17
C PRO A 341 7.18 0.26 5.91
N CYS A 342 7.00 1.37 5.19
CA CYS A 342 8.04 2.35 4.90
C CYS A 342 8.82 2.80 6.15
N GLY A 343 10.15 2.83 6.07
CA GLY A 343 10.99 3.40 7.12
C GLY A 343 11.23 2.49 8.33
N THR A 344 10.81 1.22 8.22
CA THR A 344 11.14 0.15 9.18
C THR A 344 12.50 -0.48 8.83
N ILE A 345 13.23 -0.95 9.83
CA ILE A 345 14.53 -1.60 9.60
C ILE A 345 14.35 -2.91 8.81
N GLU A 346 13.23 -3.60 9.05
CA GLU A 346 12.87 -4.87 8.42
C GLU A 346 12.70 -4.74 6.91
N GLU A 347 12.23 -3.58 6.41
CA GLU A 347 12.17 -3.32 4.97
C GLU A 347 13.57 -3.31 4.33
N GLY A 348 14.55 -2.64 4.97
CA GLY A 348 15.93 -2.67 4.51
C GLY A 348 16.55 -4.06 4.57
N GLN A 349 16.23 -4.83 5.62
CA GLN A 349 16.65 -6.23 5.75
C GLN A 349 16.08 -7.12 4.64
N GLU A 350 14.81 -6.94 4.30
CA GLU A 350 14.13 -7.68 3.23
C GLU A 350 14.76 -7.37 1.88
N VAL A 351 14.97 -6.09 1.56
CA VAL A 351 15.67 -5.66 0.33
C VAL A 351 17.03 -6.34 0.21
N TYR A 352 17.85 -6.26 1.26
CA TYR A 352 19.19 -6.85 1.26
C TYR A 352 19.16 -8.39 1.17
N ALA A 353 18.23 -9.04 1.87
CA ALA A 353 18.05 -10.48 1.80
C ALA A 353 17.63 -10.95 0.40
N CYS A 354 16.72 -10.24 -0.27
CA CYS A 354 16.30 -10.56 -1.63
C CYS A 354 17.43 -10.36 -2.64
N LEU A 355 18.20 -9.26 -2.53
CA LEU A 355 19.39 -9.04 -3.35
C LEU A 355 20.44 -10.13 -3.12
N SER A 356 20.68 -10.53 -1.87
CA SER A 356 21.62 -11.62 -1.54
C SER A 356 21.18 -12.95 -2.17
N LYS A 357 19.89 -13.28 -2.11
CA LYS A 357 19.32 -14.47 -2.77
C LYS A 357 19.44 -14.38 -4.29
N ALA A 358 19.20 -13.21 -4.87
CA ALA A 358 19.36 -12.98 -6.31
C ALA A 358 20.82 -13.14 -6.74
N ALA A 359 21.78 -12.67 -5.95
CA ALA A 359 23.21 -12.85 -6.21
C ALA A 359 23.61 -14.33 -6.18
N MET A 360 23.16 -15.08 -5.17
CA MET A 360 23.39 -16.54 -5.11
C MET A 360 22.81 -17.29 -6.31
N ALA A 361 21.72 -16.77 -6.89
CA ALA A 361 21.10 -17.32 -8.09
C ALA A 361 21.68 -16.78 -9.41
N GLY A 362 22.74 -15.96 -9.37
CA GLY A 362 23.35 -15.35 -10.56
C GLY A 362 22.49 -14.28 -11.25
N ARG A 363 21.44 -13.78 -10.59
CA ARG A 363 20.51 -12.76 -11.10
C ARG A 363 20.86 -11.32 -10.68
N TYR A 364 21.88 -11.15 -9.84
CA TYR A 364 22.39 -9.85 -9.41
C TYR A 364 23.91 -9.93 -9.22
N SER A 365 24.62 -8.92 -9.71
CA SER A 365 26.10 -8.90 -9.77
C SER A 365 26.79 -8.25 -8.57
N GLY A 366 26.04 -7.62 -7.65
CA GLY A 366 26.60 -6.95 -6.46
C GLY A 366 26.84 -5.44 -6.61
N GLY A 367 26.54 -4.86 -7.78
CA GLY A 367 26.67 -3.42 -8.07
C GLY A 367 25.34 -2.66 -7.99
N SER A 368 25.07 -1.79 -8.95
CA SER A 368 23.77 -1.11 -9.07
C SER A 368 22.61 -2.13 -9.16
N PHE A 369 21.47 -1.80 -8.56
CA PHE A 369 20.32 -2.71 -8.47
C PHE A 369 18.98 -2.01 -8.65
N ALA A 370 17.98 -2.80 -9.01
CA ALA A 370 16.56 -2.42 -8.96
C ALA A 370 15.79 -3.46 -8.16
N VAL A 371 15.01 -2.98 -7.19
CA VAL A 371 14.15 -3.83 -6.36
C VAL A 371 12.71 -3.35 -6.48
N HIS A 372 11.79 -4.26 -6.80
CA HIS A 372 10.36 -4.06 -6.64
C HIS A 372 10.01 -4.30 -5.17
N LEU A 373 9.67 -3.24 -4.46
CA LEU A 373 9.09 -3.31 -3.13
C LEU A 373 7.62 -3.67 -3.31
N VAL A 374 7.26 -4.93 -3.06
CA VAL A 374 5.89 -5.42 -3.29
C VAL A 374 4.87 -4.51 -2.61
N ARG A 375 3.95 -3.97 -3.41
CA ARG A 375 2.91 -2.99 -2.99
C ARG A 375 3.44 -1.66 -2.43
N HIS A 376 4.71 -1.35 -2.69
CA HIS A 376 5.39 -0.16 -2.19
C HIS A 376 6.40 0.42 -3.20
N GLY A 377 6.17 0.27 -4.52
CA GLY A 377 6.98 0.89 -5.57
C GLY A 377 8.35 0.23 -5.81
N TYR A 378 9.31 1.01 -6.29
CA TYR A 378 10.62 0.53 -6.71
C TYR A 378 11.76 1.30 -6.05
N LEU A 379 12.81 0.58 -5.68
CA LEU A 379 14.05 1.12 -5.14
C LEU A 379 15.21 0.85 -6.10
N LEU A 380 15.80 1.92 -6.64
CA LEU A 380 17.05 1.88 -7.39
C LEU A 380 18.24 2.18 -6.49
N GLY A 381 19.22 1.29 -6.46
CA GLY A 381 20.55 1.53 -5.90
C GLY A 381 21.56 1.78 -7.01
N ILE A 382 22.28 2.89 -6.93
CA ILE A 382 23.15 3.38 -7.99
C ILE A 382 24.58 3.51 -7.44
N GLU A 383 25.52 2.89 -8.12
CA GLU A 383 26.96 3.07 -7.85
C GLU A 383 27.42 4.46 -8.29
N GLU A 384 28.52 4.93 -7.70
CA GLU A 384 29.05 6.28 -7.92
C GLU A 384 29.26 6.60 -9.41
N ASP A 385 29.90 5.68 -10.16
CA ASP A 385 30.22 5.87 -11.56
C ASP A 385 29.04 5.56 -12.52
N ALA A 386 27.91 5.08 -11.98
CA ALA A 386 26.74 4.69 -12.77
C ALA A 386 25.72 5.84 -12.97
N LEU A 387 25.78 6.89 -12.15
CA LEU A 387 24.81 7.98 -12.20
C LEU A 387 24.86 8.76 -13.52
N GLU A 388 26.06 9.04 -14.04
CA GLU A 388 26.22 9.75 -15.32
C GLU A 388 25.69 8.93 -16.49
N GLY A 389 25.94 7.61 -16.48
CA GLY A 389 25.39 6.67 -17.46
C GLY A 389 23.86 6.67 -17.44
N LEU A 390 23.27 6.56 -16.24
CA LEU A 390 21.82 6.61 -16.07
C LEU A 390 21.18 7.89 -16.63
N MET A 391 21.79 9.05 -16.33
CA MET A 391 21.32 10.34 -16.85
C MET A 391 21.46 10.43 -18.37
N SER A 392 22.56 9.90 -18.93
CA SER A 392 22.80 9.82 -20.37
C SER A 392 21.77 8.94 -21.07
N ASP A 393 21.49 7.76 -20.53
CA ASP A 393 20.51 6.81 -21.10
C ASP A 393 19.12 7.41 -21.13
N TRP A 394 18.70 8.08 -20.05
CA TRP A 394 17.42 8.79 -20.01
C TRP A 394 17.33 9.90 -21.07
N LYS A 395 18.38 10.73 -21.18
CA LYS A 395 18.41 11.79 -22.19
C LYS A 395 18.31 11.21 -23.61
N ALA A 396 19.01 10.13 -23.89
CA ALA A 396 18.96 9.44 -25.17
C ALA A 396 17.56 8.88 -25.46
N ALA A 397 16.96 8.17 -24.49
CA ALA A 397 15.62 7.59 -24.61
C ALA A 397 14.55 8.67 -24.85
N LYS A 398 14.56 9.75 -24.06
CA LYS A 398 13.62 10.86 -24.19
C LYS A 398 13.76 11.59 -25.53
N THR A 399 14.98 11.81 -25.99
CA THR A 399 15.24 12.46 -27.29
C THR A 399 14.74 11.58 -28.44
N ALA A 400 15.08 10.29 -28.43
CA ALA A 400 14.64 9.35 -29.46
C ALA A 400 13.11 9.21 -29.51
N TRP A 401 12.44 9.22 -28.36
CA TRP A 401 10.98 9.24 -28.30
C TRP A 401 10.40 10.52 -28.89
N LEU A 402 10.93 11.70 -28.53
CA LEU A 402 10.47 12.98 -29.09
C LEU A 402 10.65 13.06 -30.60
N ASP A 403 11.75 12.55 -31.13
CA ASP A 403 12.01 12.50 -32.56
C ASP A 403 11.01 11.55 -33.25
N HIS A 404 10.78 10.36 -32.68
CA HIS A 404 9.76 9.43 -33.17
C HIS A 404 8.35 10.04 -33.19
N MET A 405 7.95 10.76 -32.13
CA MET A 405 6.65 11.43 -32.07
C MET A 405 6.50 12.53 -33.15
N ARG A 406 7.60 13.18 -33.55
CA ARG A 406 7.58 14.14 -34.67
C ARG A 406 7.44 13.43 -36.02
N ASP A 407 8.10 12.29 -36.19
CA ASP A 407 8.07 11.51 -37.43
C ASP A 407 6.68 10.98 -37.74
N ILE A 408 5.92 10.56 -36.71
CA ILE A 408 4.52 10.14 -36.86
C ILE A 408 3.52 11.31 -36.83
N ASN A 409 3.99 12.56 -36.92
CA ASN A 409 3.18 13.79 -36.93
C ASN A 409 2.16 13.89 -35.77
N ALA A 410 2.53 13.42 -34.57
CA ALA A 410 1.66 13.50 -33.42
C ALA A 410 1.38 14.96 -33.02
N ASP A 411 0.19 15.24 -32.47
CA ASP A 411 -0.18 16.58 -32.02
C ASP A 411 0.84 17.10 -30.99
N LYS A 412 1.60 18.12 -31.39
CA LYS A 412 2.65 18.73 -30.57
C LYS A 412 2.16 19.20 -29.21
N LYS A 413 0.89 19.61 -29.08
CA LYS A 413 0.30 20.01 -27.80
C LYS A 413 0.08 18.80 -26.89
N VAL A 414 -0.43 17.70 -27.44
CA VAL A 414 -0.65 16.44 -26.70
C VAL A 414 0.68 15.84 -26.26
N VAL A 415 1.68 15.81 -27.14
CA VAL A 415 3.03 15.34 -26.82
C VAL A 415 3.70 16.21 -25.75
N ALA A 416 3.53 17.53 -25.81
CA ALA A 416 4.09 18.44 -24.82
C ALA A 416 3.39 18.35 -23.44
N ALA A 417 2.11 17.96 -23.42
CA ALA A 417 1.35 17.76 -22.18
C ALA A 417 1.53 16.37 -21.56
N ALA A 418 2.11 15.42 -22.28
CA ALA A 418 2.31 14.06 -21.80
C ALA A 418 3.30 14.02 -20.64
N ARG A 419 2.97 13.28 -19.58
CA ARG A 419 3.91 12.97 -18.52
C ARG A 419 4.76 11.79 -18.97
N VAL A 420 6.08 11.96 -18.93
CA VAL A 420 7.03 10.99 -19.49
C VAL A 420 7.93 10.43 -18.39
N THR A 421 8.03 9.11 -18.33
CA THR A 421 8.84 8.37 -17.35
C THR A 421 9.73 7.33 -18.06
N PRO A 422 10.88 6.95 -17.47
CA PRO A 422 11.75 5.90 -18.03
C PRO A 422 11.13 4.50 -17.92
N ILE A 423 11.45 3.65 -18.90
CA ILE A 423 11.31 2.20 -18.78
C ILE A 423 12.70 1.64 -18.44
N PHE A 424 12.80 0.98 -17.29
CA PHE A 424 14.04 0.41 -16.79
C PHE A 424 14.13 -1.09 -17.06
N ASP A 425 15.30 -1.56 -17.49
CA ASP A 425 15.71 -2.96 -17.39
C ASP A 425 16.77 -3.07 -16.29
N ALA A 426 16.36 -3.59 -15.13
CA ALA A 426 17.07 -3.39 -13.87
C ALA A 426 17.36 -1.90 -13.63
N THR A 427 18.60 -1.45 -13.80
CA THR A 427 19.00 -0.04 -13.63
C THR A 427 19.24 0.71 -14.94
N GLU A 428 19.20 0.02 -16.09
CA GLU A 428 19.44 0.62 -17.39
C GLU A 428 18.14 1.22 -17.95
N VAL A 429 18.19 2.44 -18.48
CA VAL A 429 17.02 3.02 -19.18
C VAL A 429 16.99 2.50 -20.60
N ILE A 430 15.97 1.71 -20.93
CA ILE A 430 15.81 1.08 -22.25
C ILE A 430 14.79 1.78 -23.14
N GLY A 431 14.02 2.71 -22.57
CA GLY A 431 12.91 3.33 -23.25
C GLY A 431 12.15 4.35 -22.41
N VAL A 432 11.00 4.72 -22.93
CA VAL A 432 10.11 5.76 -22.42
C VAL A 432 8.70 5.21 -22.32
N SER A 433 8.05 5.53 -21.21
CA SER A 433 6.62 5.43 -21.00
C SER A 433 6.03 6.83 -20.98
N ALA A 434 4.93 7.06 -21.70
CA ALA A 434 4.27 8.36 -21.79
C ALA A 434 2.79 8.23 -21.42
N ASP A 435 2.38 8.92 -20.36
CA ASP A 435 1.00 9.00 -19.89
C ASP A 435 0.28 10.18 -20.56
N PHE A 436 -0.82 9.90 -21.27
CA PHE A 436 -1.67 10.90 -21.90
C PHE A 436 -2.93 11.11 -21.07
N ALA A 437 -3.04 12.30 -20.45
CA ALA A 437 -4.25 12.71 -19.73
C ALA A 437 -5.42 12.91 -20.70
N ARG A 438 -6.65 12.63 -20.25
CA ARG A 438 -7.89 12.88 -20.98
C ARG A 438 -8.77 13.88 -20.25
N GLU A 439 -9.57 14.65 -20.99
CA GLU A 439 -10.57 15.56 -20.42
C GLU A 439 -11.69 14.80 -19.68
N THR A 440 -12.02 13.58 -20.12
CA THR A 440 -12.92 12.64 -19.42
C THR A 440 -12.42 11.19 -19.57
N GLY A 441 -12.51 10.40 -18.49
CA GLY A 441 -12.09 8.99 -18.46
C GLY A 441 -10.61 8.76 -18.04
N PRO A 442 -10.19 7.50 -17.83
CA PRO A 442 -8.81 7.17 -17.54
C PRO A 442 -7.91 7.46 -18.74
N GLY A 443 -6.77 8.12 -18.50
CA GLY A 443 -5.73 8.30 -19.50
C GLY A 443 -5.10 6.97 -19.91
N GLY A 444 -4.32 6.98 -21.00
CA GLY A 444 -3.64 5.78 -21.48
C GLY A 444 -2.14 5.98 -21.64
N ILE A 445 -1.41 4.88 -21.78
CA ILE A 445 0.05 4.85 -21.77
C ILE A 445 0.60 4.42 -23.12
N SER A 446 1.53 5.18 -23.68
CA SER A 446 2.35 4.74 -24.82
C SER A 446 3.71 4.30 -24.33
N VAL A 447 4.23 3.21 -24.87
CA VAL A 447 5.60 2.75 -24.60
C VAL A 447 6.46 2.81 -25.85
N PHE A 448 7.71 3.22 -25.66
CA PHE A 448 8.71 3.31 -26.72
C PHE A 448 10.03 2.73 -26.21
N LEU A 449 10.51 1.67 -26.85
CA LEU A 449 11.83 1.12 -26.58
C LEU A 449 12.84 1.60 -27.63
N LEU A 450 14.02 2.00 -27.16
CA LEU A 450 15.16 2.36 -28.03
C LEU A 450 15.43 1.24 -29.02
N PRO A 451 15.66 1.52 -30.32
CA PRO A 451 15.89 0.48 -31.34
C PRO A 451 16.98 -0.52 -30.95
N ALA A 452 18.10 -0.04 -30.43
CA ALA A 452 19.23 -0.87 -29.98
C ALA A 452 18.92 -1.73 -28.73
N LYS A 453 17.84 -1.42 -28.02
CA LYS A 453 17.38 -2.15 -26.83
C LYS A 453 16.21 -3.09 -27.12
N ARG A 454 15.71 -3.12 -28.36
CA ARG A 454 14.69 -4.09 -28.79
C ARG A 454 15.27 -5.50 -28.88
N GLY A 455 14.40 -6.51 -28.78
CA GLY A 455 14.81 -7.91 -28.73
C GLY A 455 15.08 -8.43 -27.32
N GLY A 456 15.60 -9.65 -27.20
CA GLY A 456 15.91 -10.28 -25.91
C GLY A 456 14.71 -10.40 -24.95
N GLY A 457 13.47 -10.40 -25.48
CA GLY A 457 12.25 -10.48 -24.68
C GLY A 457 11.91 -9.22 -23.87
N ARG A 458 12.60 -8.09 -24.02
CA ARG A 458 12.30 -6.85 -23.25
C ARG A 458 10.94 -6.26 -23.58
N GLY A 459 10.54 -6.30 -24.85
CA GLY A 459 9.21 -5.87 -25.29
C GLY A 459 8.10 -6.69 -24.63
N ASN A 460 8.20 -8.02 -24.65
CA ASN A 460 7.23 -8.90 -23.98
C ASN A 460 7.14 -8.61 -22.48
N ARG A 461 8.27 -8.50 -21.78
CA ARG A 461 8.28 -8.17 -20.34
C ARG A 461 7.71 -6.79 -20.03
N THR A 462 7.90 -5.82 -20.92
CA THR A 462 7.28 -4.48 -20.78
C THR A 462 5.76 -4.59 -20.88
N ILE A 463 5.26 -5.44 -21.78
CA ILE A 463 3.81 -5.66 -21.96
C ILE A 463 3.23 -6.42 -20.76
N GLU A 464 3.91 -7.46 -20.29
CA GLU A 464 3.54 -8.17 -19.06
C GLU A 464 3.39 -7.19 -17.89
N ALA A 465 4.36 -6.27 -17.72
CA ALA A 465 4.27 -5.23 -16.69
C ALA A 465 3.08 -4.27 -16.89
N LEU A 466 2.74 -3.92 -18.14
CA LEU A 466 1.56 -3.08 -18.43
C LEU A 466 0.24 -3.78 -18.08
N VAL A 467 0.14 -5.07 -18.39
CA VAL A 467 -1.00 -5.91 -18.03
C VAL A 467 -1.14 -6.01 -16.51
N GLU A 468 -0.04 -6.26 -15.80
CA GLU A 468 -0.02 -6.33 -14.33
C GLU A 468 -0.42 -5.00 -13.68
N LEU A 469 -0.06 -3.86 -14.29
CA LEU A 469 -0.47 -2.53 -13.85
C LEU A 469 -1.91 -2.16 -14.25
N GLY A 470 -2.59 -2.99 -15.05
CA GLY A 470 -3.94 -2.74 -15.56
C GLY A 470 -4.05 -1.45 -16.36
N ARG A 471 -2.99 -1.11 -17.13
CA ARG A 471 -2.92 0.17 -17.85
C ARG A 471 -3.39 0.02 -19.29
N ASP A 472 -4.31 0.90 -19.68
CA ASP A 472 -4.73 1.05 -21.06
C ASP A 472 -3.56 1.52 -21.92
N VAL A 473 -3.31 0.83 -23.03
CA VAL A 473 -2.24 1.17 -23.96
C VAL A 473 -2.77 2.07 -25.06
N VAL A 474 -2.00 3.08 -25.42
CA VAL A 474 -2.28 4.00 -26.52
C VAL A 474 -1.23 3.77 -27.59
N ALA A 475 -1.69 3.50 -28.81
CA ALA A 475 -0.83 3.33 -29.97
C ALA A 475 -1.37 4.18 -31.14
N ALA A 476 -0.48 4.91 -31.81
CA ALA A 476 -0.79 5.52 -33.10
C ALA A 476 -0.86 4.43 -34.17
N ASP A 477 -1.82 4.54 -35.09
CA ASP A 477 -2.00 3.64 -36.23
C ASP A 477 -0.74 3.62 -37.11
N GLU A 478 -0.11 4.78 -37.29
CA GLU A 478 1.12 4.97 -38.09
C GLU A 478 2.33 4.23 -37.50
N CYS A 479 2.24 3.74 -36.25
CA CYS A 479 3.28 2.90 -35.67
C CYS A 479 3.18 1.43 -36.11
N GLU A 480 2.08 0.99 -36.72
CA GLU A 480 1.85 -0.41 -37.15
C GLU A 480 2.05 -1.46 -36.03
N VAL A 481 1.84 -1.08 -34.76
CA VAL A 481 2.07 -1.96 -33.59
C VAL A 481 0.80 -2.52 -32.98
N ILE A 482 -0.39 -2.17 -33.49
CA ILE A 482 -1.67 -2.61 -32.91
C ILE A 482 -1.79 -4.13 -32.93
N ASP A 483 -1.51 -4.76 -34.08
CA ASP A 483 -1.59 -6.21 -34.23
C ASP A 483 -0.67 -6.93 -33.22
N TYR A 484 0.50 -6.36 -32.95
CA TYR A 484 1.45 -6.90 -31.97
C TYR A 484 0.90 -6.94 -30.52
N TYR A 485 0.11 -5.93 -30.11
CA TYR A 485 -0.57 -5.95 -28.81
C TYR A 485 -1.78 -6.87 -28.81
N VAL A 486 -2.56 -6.91 -29.89
CA VAL A 486 -3.73 -7.79 -30.03
C VAL A 486 -3.33 -9.26 -29.95
N GLU A 487 -2.24 -9.65 -30.61
CA GLU A 487 -1.65 -10.99 -30.51
C GLU A 487 -1.27 -11.38 -29.07
N ARG A 488 -1.15 -10.41 -28.15
CA ARG A 488 -0.79 -10.59 -26.74
C ARG A 488 -1.98 -10.43 -25.78
N GLY A 489 -3.20 -10.48 -26.31
CA GLY A 489 -4.43 -10.50 -25.51
C GLY A 489 -5.12 -9.15 -25.35
N PHE A 490 -4.49 -8.06 -25.79
CA PHE A 490 -5.13 -6.76 -25.71
C PHE A 490 -6.31 -6.65 -26.69
N CYS A 491 -7.37 -5.98 -26.27
CA CYS A 491 -8.54 -5.73 -27.11
C CYS A 491 -8.64 -4.24 -27.46
N ILE A 492 -9.06 -3.95 -28.69
CA ILE A 492 -9.34 -2.56 -29.12
C ILE A 492 -10.62 -2.09 -28.41
N ARG A 493 -10.48 -1.09 -27.54
CA ARG A 493 -11.62 -0.44 -26.88
C ARG A 493 -12.19 0.68 -27.72
N GLU A 494 -11.31 1.50 -28.31
CA GLU A 494 -11.68 2.70 -29.05
C GLU A 494 -10.64 2.98 -30.12
N LYS A 495 -11.08 3.55 -31.24
CA LYS A 495 -10.20 4.03 -32.31
C LYS A 495 -10.72 5.36 -32.82
N GLN A 496 -9.93 6.42 -32.68
CA GLN A 496 -10.29 7.77 -33.09
C GLN A 496 -9.05 8.56 -33.54
N ASP A 497 -9.17 9.31 -34.64
CA ASP A 497 -8.13 10.23 -35.13
C ASP A 497 -6.72 9.59 -35.28
N GLY A 498 -6.68 8.35 -35.79
CA GLY A 498 -5.42 7.60 -35.99
C GLY A 498 -4.82 7.03 -34.70
N VAL A 499 -5.52 7.10 -33.57
CA VAL A 499 -5.07 6.55 -32.28
C VAL A 499 -5.99 5.42 -31.84
N ALA A 500 -5.40 4.27 -31.50
CA ALA A 500 -6.07 3.14 -30.91
C ALA A 500 -5.81 3.05 -29.40
N ILE A 501 -6.86 2.74 -28.64
CA ILE A 501 -6.75 2.37 -27.23
C ILE A 501 -6.98 0.88 -27.08
N LEU A 502 -6.06 0.27 -26.38
CA LEU A 502 -6.00 -1.15 -26.13
C LEU A 502 -6.16 -1.38 -24.63
N ILE A 503 -7.07 -2.27 -24.25
CA ILE A 503 -7.22 -2.72 -22.86
C ILE A 503 -6.64 -4.13 -22.72
N PRO A 504 -5.97 -4.45 -21.59
CA PRO A 504 -5.47 -5.78 -21.31
C PRO A 504 -6.50 -6.90 -21.43
#